data_AF-A0A7G7MCX5-F1
#
_entry.id   AF-A0A7G7MCX5-F1
#
_cell.length_a   1.000
_cell.length_b   1.000
_cell.length_c   1.000
_cell.angle_alpha   90.00
_cell.angle_beta   90.00
_cell.angle_gamma   90.00
#
_symmetry.space_group_name_H-M   'P 1'
#
loop_
_entity.id
_entity.type
_entity.pdbx_description
1 polymer ?
#
loop_
_entity_poly.entity_id
_entity_poly.type
_entity_poly.pdbx_seq_one_letter_code
_entity_poly.pdbx_strand_id
1 'polypeptide(L)'
;MTAGRSTQIRQALDALDAAVDPVAALAAAKEVREAAEALEIAAAAEVRRDGGTWTEIGAVYGTSKQGGQQRFRHLLGPDDPDAARRRRRRRQA
;
A
#
# COMPACT_ATOMS: atom_id res chain seq x y z
N MET A 1 -8.38 -7.08 0.68
CA MET A 1 -8.72 -7.55 -0.69
C MET A 1 -7.63 -7.08 -1.65
N THR A 2 -6.55 -7.84 -1.71
CA THR A 2 -5.41 -7.69 -2.64
C THR A 2 -5.74 -8.20 -4.05
N ALA A 3 -6.62 -9.18 -4.19
CA ALA A 3 -7.00 -9.78 -5.48
C ALA A 3 -7.52 -8.76 -6.53
N GLY A 4 -8.42 -7.85 -6.15
CA GLY A 4 -8.93 -6.82 -7.05
C GLY A 4 -7.86 -5.88 -7.58
N ARG A 5 -6.87 -5.55 -6.74
CA ARG A 5 -5.74 -4.67 -7.09
C ARG A 5 -4.75 -5.34 -8.05
N SER A 6 -4.50 -6.64 -7.86
CA SER A 6 -3.67 -7.41 -8.80
C SER A 6 -4.25 -7.47 -10.21
N THR A 7 -5.58 -7.44 -10.32
CA THR A 7 -6.29 -7.39 -11.61
C THR A 7 -6.11 -6.02 -12.28
N GLN A 8 -6.21 -4.93 -11.51
CA GLN A 8 -5.98 -3.56 -12.02
C GLN A 8 -4.56 -3.38 -12.55
N ILE A 9 -3.55 -3.92 -11.85
CA ILE A 9 -2.16 -3.88 -12.34
C ILE A 9 -2.04 -4.61 -13.69
N ARG A 10 -2.63 -5.80 -13.82
CA ARG A 10 -2.59 -6.56 -15.08
C ARG A 10 -3.22 -5.77 -16.24
N GLN A 11 -4.38 -5.18 -16.01
CA GLN A 11 -5.05 -4.35 -17.02
C GLN A 11 -4.21 -3.14 -17.44
N ALA A 12 -3.55 -2.47 -16.49
CA ALA A 12 -2.69 -1.34 -16.78
C ALA A 12 -1.41 -1.76 -17.55
N LEU A 13 -0.87 -2.95 -17.27
CA LEU A 13 0.23 -3.54 -18.05
C LEU A 13 -0.21 -3.88 -19.47
N ASP A 14 -1.37 -4.52 -19.64
CA ASP A 14 -1.93 -4.84 -20.96
C ASP A 14 -2.14 -3.56 -21.79
N ALA A 15 -2.61 -2.46 -21.15
CA ALA A 15 -2.77 -1.16 -21.79
C ALA A 15 -1.43 -0.51 -22.16
N LEU A 16 -0.39 -0.69 -21.34
CA LEU A 16 0.96 -0.20 -21.63
C LEU A 16 1.56 -0.94 -22.84
N ASP A 17 1.42 -2.26 -22.90
CA ASP A 17 1.92 -3.07 -24.01
C ASP A 17 1.16 -2.78 -25.32
N ALA A 18 -0.12 -2.42 -25.23
CA ALA A 18 -0.95 -2.07 -26.39
C ALA A 18 -0.81 -0.60 -26.84
N ALA A 19 -0.10 0.25 -26.10
CA ALA A 19 -0.02 1.68 -26.39
C ALA A 19 0.79 1.94 -27.68
N VAL A 20 0.16 2.63 -28.63
CA VAL A 20 0.75 2.92 -29.94
C VAL A 20 1.46 4.28 -29.96
N ASP A 21 1.05 5.21 -29.09
CA ASP A 21 1.67 6.54 -28.97
C ASP A 21 2.32 6.76 -27.59
N PRO A 22 3.33 7.66 -27.51
CA PRO A 22 4.07 7.89 -26.27
C PRO A 22 3.25 8.45 -25.12
N VAL A 23 2.18 9.20 -25.40
CA VAL A 23 1.33 9.81 -24.35
C VAL A 23 0.45 8.73 -23.73
N ALA A 24 -0.13 7.85 -24.54
CA ALA A 24 -0.87 6.69 -24.06
C ALA A 24 0.02 5.76 -23.23
N ALA A 25 1.25 5.50 -23.68
CA ALA A 25 2.21 4.69 -22.94
C ALA A 25 2.55 5.32 -21.56
N LEU A 26 2.76 6.64 -21.51
CA LEU A 26 2.99 7.34 -20.25
C LEU A 26 1.79 7.27 -19.30
N ALA A 27 0.57 7.39 -19.83
CA ALA A 27 -0.66 7.28 -19.05
C ALA A 27 -0.80 5.88 -18.44
N ALA A 28 -0.62 4.82 -19.24
CA ALA A 28 -0.67 3.44 -18.77
C ALA A 28 0.44 3.14 -17.74
N ALA A 29 1.67 3.62 -17.96
CA ALA A 29 2.77 3.48 -17.01
C ALA A 29 2.46 4.15 -15.66
N LYS A 30 1.82 5.33 -15.68
CA LYS A 30 1.34 6.01 -14.47
C LYS A 30 0.30 5.15 -13.73
N GLU A 31 -0.65 4.56 -14.45
CA GLU A 31 -1.67 3.68 -13.86
C GLU A 31 -1.05 2.42 -13.22
N VAL A 32 -0.05 1.81 -13.86
CA VAL A 32 0.71 0.68 -13.30
C VAL A 32 1.33 1.08 -11.96
N ARG A 33 2.03 2.22 -11.91
CA ARG A 33 2.65 2.72 -10.68
C ARG A 33 1.63 2.90 -9.56
N GLU A 34 0.53 3.58 -9.85
CA GLU A 34 -0.51 3.88 -8.85
C GLU A 34 -1.22 2.63 -8.35
N ALA A 35 -1.51 1.68 -9.23
CA ALA A 35 -2.10 0.40 -8.85
C ALA A 35 -1.13 -0.44 -8.00
N ALA A 36 0.17 -0.41 -8.31
CA ALA A 36 1.21 -1.07 -7.53
C ALA A 36 1.37 -0.45 -6.13
N GLU A 37 1.43 0.88 -6.03
CA GLU A 37 1.47 1.61 -4.75
C GLU A 37 0.24 1.28 -3.89
N ALA A 38 -0.96 1.26 -4.50
CA ALA A 38 -2.20 0.90 -3.80
C ALA A 38 -2.22 -0.56 -3.33
N LEU A 39 -1.61 -1.48 -4.08
CA LEU A 39 -1.43 -2.87 -3.66
C LEU A 39 -0.47 -2.98 -2.47
N GLU A 40 0.65 -2.25 -2.51
CA GLU A 40 1.65 -2.21 -1.43
C GLU A 40 1.02 -1.77 -0.10
N ILE A 41 0.24 -0.67 -0.13
CA ILE A 41 -0.47 -0.15 1.05
C ILE A 41 -1.48 -1.18 1.56
N ALA A 42 -2.26 -1.81 0.67
CA ALA A 42 -3.26 -2.79 1.06
C ALA A 42 -2.62 -4.05 1.68
N ALA A 43 -1.48 -4.51 1.16
CA ALA A 43 -0.73 -5.62 1.71
C ALA A 43 -0.16 -5.28 3.11
N ALA A 44 0.41 -4.08 3.28
CA ALA A 44 0.85 -3.62 4.60
C ALA A 44 -0.33 -3.54 5.61
N ALA A 45 -1.51 -3.09 5.15
CA ALA A 45 -2.73 -3.07 5.97
C ALA A 45 -3.16 -4.48 6.38
N GLU A 46 -3.10 -5.44 5.46
CA GLU A 46 -3.38 -6.86 5.70
C GLU A 46 -2.47 -7.42 6.78
N VAL A 47 -1.15 -7.24 6.65
CA VAL A 47 -0.17 -7.65 7.67
C VAL A 47 -0.51 -7.05 9.04
N ARG A 48 -0.83 -5.75 9.10
CA ARG A 48 -1.16 -5.08 10.37
C ARG A 48 -2.46 -5.60 10.99
N ARG A 49 -3.49 -5.87 10.19
CA ARG A 49 -4.76 -6.45 10.67
C ARG A 49 -4.56 -7.84 11.24
N ASP A 50 -3.69 -8.63 10.63
CA ASP A 50 -3.43 -10.02 11.03
C ASP A 50 -2.44 -10.10 12.21
N GLY A 51 -2.09 -8.96 12.82
CA GLY A 51 -1.24 -8.87 14.01
C GLY A 51 0.25 -8.72 13.72
N GLY A 52 0.65 -8.76 12.45
CA GLY A 52 2.03 -8.53 12.03
C GLY A 52 2.52 -7.14 12.43
N THR A 53 3.81 -7.04 12.73
CA THR A 53 4.46 -5.91 13.37
C THR A 53 5.12 -4.97 12.36
N TRP A 54 5.35 -3.73 12.80
CA TRP A 54 6.13 -2.76 12.03
C TRP A 54 7.58 -3.20 11.77
N THR A 55 8.14 -4.06 12.62
CA THR A 55 9.47 -4.62 12.42
C THR A 55 9.47 -5.60 11.24
N GLU A 56 8.48 -6.49 11.17
CA GLU A 56 8.34 -7.45 10.06
C GLU A 56 8.07 -6.72 8.74
N ILE A 57 7.21 -5.71 8.75
CA ILE A 57 6.97 -4.87 7.56
C ILE A 57 8.27 -4.16 7.14
N GLY A 58 9.00 -3.55 8.08
CA GLY A 58 10.28 -2.90 7.77
C GLY A 58 11.30 -3.86 7.15
N ALA A 59 11.37 -5.10 7.63
CA ALA A 59 12.29 -6.11 7.14
C ALA A 59 12.06 -6.45 5.65
N VAL A 60 10.81 -6.46 5.16
CA VAL A 60 10.49 -6.66 3.74
C VAL A 60 11.17 -5.63 2.84
N TYR A 61 11.34 -4.40 3.33
CA TYR A 61 11.98 -3.30 2.59
C TYR A 61 13.46 -3.11 2.96
N GLY A 62 14.07 -4.06 3.68
CA GLY A 62 15.45 -3.93 4.15
C GLY A 62 15.67 -2.74 5.09
N THR A 63 14.63 -2.33 5.83
CA THR A 63 14.67 -1.18 6.74
C THR A 63 14.27 -1.56 8.17
N SER A 64 14.40 -0.59 9.07
CA SER A 64 14.01 -0.76 10.48
C SER A 64 12.50 -0.61 10.67
N LYS A 65 12.03 -0.95 11.89
CA LYS A 65 10.67 -0.64 12.36
C LYS A 65 10.25 0.80 12.04
N GLN A 66 11.14 1.76 12.28
CA GLN A 66 10.84 3.19 12.08
C GLN A 66 10.71 3.52 10.58
N GLY A 67 11.51 2.88 9.72
CA GLY A 67 11.39 3.03 8.27
C GLY A 67 10.05 2.52 7.74
N GLY A 68 9.62 1.34 8.18
CA GLY A 68 8.29 0.81 7.85
C GLY A 68 7.15 1.70 8.36
N GLN A 69 7.27 2.23 9.58
CA GLN A 69 6.29 3.17 10.14
C GLN A 69 6.20 4.48 9.35
N GLN A 70 7.34 5.09 9.00
CA GLN A 70 7.35 6.34 8.24
C GLN A 70 6.71 6.14 6.86
N ARG A 71 7.01 5.02 6.19
CA ARG A 71 6.49 4.71 4.86
C ARG A 71 4.97 4.51 4.86
N PHE A 72 4.42 3.68 5.75
CA PHE A 72 3.02 3.25 5.62
C PHE A 72 2.05 3.86 6.63
N ARG A 73 2.50 4.26 7.82
CA ARG A 73 1.56 4.57 8.93
C ARG A 73 0.56 5.68 8.58
N HIS A 74 1.00 6.69 7.85
CA HIS A 74 0.13 7.80 7.44
C HIS A 74 -0.82 7.41 6.29
N LEU A 75 -0.47 6.39 5.49
CA LEU A 75 -1.26 5.88 4.38
C LEU A 75 -2.34 4.89 4.83
N LEU A 76 -2.12 4.16 5.93
CA LEU A 76 -3.08 3.20 6.48
C LEU A 76 -4.28 3.85 7.17
N GLY A 77 -4.18 5.10 7.63
CA GLY A 77 -5.30 5.83 8.23
C GLY A 77 -6.04 5.05 9.35
N PRO A 78 -7.36 4.81 9.22
CA PRO A 78 -8.15 4.06 10.21
C PRO A 78 -7.84 2.55 10.25
N ASP A 79 -7.21 2.00 9.21
CA ASP A 79 -6.82 0.60 9.12
C ASP A 79 -5.54 0.29 9.90
N ASP A 80 -4.85 1.31 10.45
CA ASP A 80 -3.77 1.09 11.41
C ASP A 80 -4.34 0.78 12.81
N PRO A 81 -4.17 -0.46 13.32
CA PRO A 81 -4.63 -0.81 14.66
C PRO A 81 -4.00 0.04 15.78
N ASP A 82 -2.83 0.63 15.56
CA ASP A 82 -2.21 1.54 16.53
C ASP A 82 -2.94 2.89 16.61
N ALA A 83 -3.48 3.38 15.48
CA ALA A 83 -4.27 4.61 15.44
C ALA A 83 -5.58 4.46 16.23
N ALA A 84 -6.26 3.31 16.08
CA ALA A 84 -7.46 2.98 16.84
C ALA A 84 -7.20 2.93 18.37
N ARG A 85 -6.08 2.31 18.79
CA ARG A 85 -5.66 2.24 20.21
C ARG A 85 -5.41 3.63 20.80
N ARG A 86 -4.75 4.53 20.07
CA ARG A 86 -4.49 5.92 20.52
C ARG A 86 -5.77 6.73 20.68
N ARG A 87 -6.72 6.61 19.75
CA ARG A 87 -8.02 7.29 19.84
C ARG A 87 -8.83 6.84 21.05
N ARG A 88 -8.83 5.52 21.35
CA ARG A 88 -9.50 4.98 22.55
C ARG A 88 -8.90 5.54 23.84
N ARG A 89 -7.57 5.58 23.95
CA ARG A 89 -6.88 6.15 25.13
C ARG A 89 -7.20 7.64 25.35
N ARG A 90 -7.27 8.43 24.27
CA ARG A 90 -7.61 9.87 24.35
C ARG A 90 -9.06 10.15 24.74
N ARG A 91 -9.99 9.22 24.51
CA ARG A 91 -11.40 9.37 24.90
C ARG A 91 -11.69 8.97 26.35
N GLN A 92 -10.72 8.32 27.02
CA GLN A 92 -10.83 7.81 28.38
C GLN A 92 -10.03 8.66 29.40
N ALA A 93 -9.43 9.76 28.93
CA ALA A 93 -8.70 10.75 29.71
C ALA A 93 -9.47 12.06 29.66
#